data_AF-A0A4Y7LIW1-F1
#
_entry.id   AF-A0A4Y7LIW1-F1
#
_cell.length_a   1.000
_cell.length_b   1.000
_cell.length_c   1.000
_cell.angle_alpha   90.00
_cell.angle_beta   90.00
_cell.angle_gamma   90.00
#
_symmetry.space_group_name_H-M   'P 1'
#
loop_
_entity.id
_entity.type
_entity.pdbx_description
1 polymer ?
#
loop_
_entity_poly.entity_id
_entity_poly.type
_entity_poly.pdbx_seq_one_letter_code
_entity_poly.pdbx_strand_id
1 'polypeptide(L)'
;MEATSEIVKPHIIMLPSPGMGHLIPFIELAKRLVLNHGFSVTFTIPAETQTGSPSKSQESVLHSLPSSINFIILPPLDLSDLSPDVKPETIVSVMVNRSLPSLSDSFKLITSTHRVVAFVVDLFGAEAFDVATEFNVKPYIFFPSTAMLLSLFFQLPKLDQDYTCEYRDVPEPIRLPGCVPIRGIDLLEPLQDKKNEGYTWVLHHAKRYKSAAGVLVNTFEGLETGTIKALKEKEFGNPPIYPVGPLIRTGGNDNVSDESGSLKWLDDQPLGSVLFVSFGSVGALSSQQLTELALGLEMSEQRFLLVARIPSDNGMVFHSQGTADPFDFLPEGFLERTKNLGLVVPSWAPQVQVLSHKSTGGFLTHCGWNSTLESVVHGIPLIAWPLFAEQKMNAVMLEDLKVALRPKADGRGIIRRDEISRVVKGLMVGEEGKNIKSRMTKLQAAASNVLEENGSSTKSLDEWANMCVPVTGIDLFDPSQDKKNEAYRWILHYFEWYKLAEESCNPLIYPIGTFIMTAGKDNGSYESGSLKWLDDQTLSYVIFISFGTVGTLSSEQLAELALGLDINSKNIPNTWVWLFLNGLHKFRSLATSRQSIS
;
A
#
# COMPACT_ATOMS: atom_id res chain seq x y z
N MET A 1 -2.01 -43.42 11.69
CA MET A 1 -2.06 -42.29 10.75
C MET A 1 -2.11 -41.06 11.61
N GLU A 2 -0.96 -40.44 11.85
CA GLU A 2 -0.91 -39.11 12.47
C GLU A 2 -1.55 -38.13 11.49
N ALA A 3 -2.64 -37.50 11.89
CA ALA A 3 -3.17 -36.36 11.17
C ALA A 3 -2.15 -35.23 11.32
N THR A 4 -1.32 -35.02 10.30
CA THR A 4 -0.63 -33.75 10.12
C THR A 4 -1.72 -32.69 10.05
N SER A 5 -1.91 -31.91 11.11
CA SER A 5 -2.73 -30.71 11.04
C SER A 5 -2.05 -29.80 10.02
N GLU A 6 -2.57 -29.75 8.79
CA GLU A 6 -2.14 -28.75 7.83
C GLU A 6 -2.32 -27.38 8.49
N ILE A 7 -1.21 -26.67 8.72
CA ILE A 7 -1.24 -25.30 9.21
C ILE A 7 -1.98 -24.50 8.15
N VAL A 8 -3.23 -24.14 8.45
CA VAL A 8 -4.07 -23.39 7.51
C VAL A 8 -3.46 -22.01 7.34
N LYS A 9 -2.88 -21.78 6.16
CA LYS A 9 -2.24 -20.53 5.77
C LYS A 9 -3.20 -19.35 6.04
N PRO A 10 -2.80 -18.33 6.80
CA PRO A 10 -3.63 -17.15 7.02
C PRO A 10 -4.04 -16.51 5.68
N HIS A 11 -5.32 -16.15 5.57
CA HIS A 11 -5.91 -15.69 4.32
C HIS A 11 -6.39 -14.24 4.42
N ILE A 12 -6.18 -13.47 3.36
CA ILE A 12 -6.60 -12.07 3.26
C ILE A 12 -7.57 -11.93 2.09
N ILE A 13 -8.73 -11.34 2.35
CA ILE A 13 -9.66 -10.94 1.28
C ILE A 13 -9.34 -9.49 0.91
N MET A 14 -9.27 -9.19 -0.37
CA MET A 14 -8.97 -7.84 -0.87
C MET A 14 -10.04 -7.40 -1.87
N LEU A 15 -10.60 -6.19 -1.69
CA LEU A 15 -11.60 -5.58 -2.58
C LEU A 15 -10.99 -4.34 -3.26
N PRO A 16 -10.25 -4.50 -4.37
CA PRO A 16 -9.86 -3.37 -5.20
C PRO A 16 -11.08 -2.83 -5.94
N SER A 17 -11.23 -1.51 -5.98
CA SER A 17 -12.23 -0.87 -6.83
C SER A 17 -11.91 -1.05 -8.31
N PRO A 18 -12.92 -0.91 -9.20
CA PRO A 18 -12.71 -0.99 -10.64
C PRO A 18 -11.62 -0.03 -11.16
N GLY A 19 -10.72 -0.55 -11.99
CA GLY A 19 -9.68 0.23 -12.67
C GLY A 19 -8.25 -0.24 -12.36
N MET A 20 -7.38 -0.20 -13.37
CA MET A 20 -5.98 -0.64 -13.23
C MET A 20 -5.18 0.18 -12.21
N GLY A 21 -5.57 1.45 -12.00
CA GLY A 21 -4.98 2.31 -10.97
C GLY A 21 -5.13 1.76 -9.55
N HIS A 22 -6.20 1.02 -9.29
CA HIS A 22 -6.49 0.36 -8.01
C HIS A 22 -5.91 -1.06 -7.98
N LEU A 23 -6.17 -1.84 -9.03
CA LEU A 23 -5.80 -3.26 -9.06
C LEU A 23 -4.28 -3.50 -9.02
N ILE A 24 -3.49 -2.71 -9.75
CA ILE A 24 -2.03 -2.91 -9.81
C ILE A 24 -1.37 -2.78 -8.42
N PRO A 25 -1.58 -1.70 -7.65
CA PRO A 25 -1.04 -1.59 -6.30
C PRO A 25 -1.48 -2.74 -5.38
N PHE A 26 -2.72 -3.19 -5.49
CA PHE A 26 -3.23 -4.33 -4.73
C PHE A 26 -2.50 -5.63 -5.06
N ILE A 27 -2.21 -5.88 -6.33
CA ILE A 27 -1.41 -7.02 -6.77
C ILE A 27 -0.01 -6.96 -6.19
N GLU A 28 0.63 -5.79 -6.21
CA GLU A 28 1.99 -5.64 -5.67
C GLU A 28 2.04 -5.79 -4.15
N LEU A 29 1.01 -5.30 -3.43
CA LEU A 29 0.84 -5.57 -2.00
C LEU A 29 0.66 -7.08 -1.74
N ALA A 30 -0.25 -7.73 -2.47
CA ALA A 30 -0.55 -9.15 -2.31
C ALA A 30 0.69 -10.03 -2.59
N LYS A 31 1.46 -9.72 -3.64
CA LYS A 31 2.74 -10.42 -3.93
C LYS A 31 3.67 -10.37 -2.74
N ARG A 32 3.86 -9.21 -2.10
CA ARG A 32 4.73 -9.09 -0.91
C ARG A 32 4.19 -9.86 0.29
N LEU A 33 2.89 -9.77 0.53
CA LEU A 33 2.24 -10.52 1.62
C LEU A 33 2.38 -12.05 1.45
N VAL A 34 2.23 -12.53 0.23
CA VAL A 34 2.43 -13.94 -0.09
C VAL A 34 3.90 -14.35 0.07
N LEU A 35 4.82 -13.58 -0.51
CA LEU A 35 6.23 -13.94 -0.60
C LEU A 35 6.95 -13.82 0.75
N ASN A 36 6.68 -12.76 1.50
CA ASN A 36 7.47 -12.41 2.68
C ASN A 36 6.80 -12.84 4.00
N HIS A 37 5.47 -13.03 4.01
CA HIS A 37 4.73 -13.29 5.25
C HIS A 37 3.90 -14.58 5.19
N GLY A 38 3.96 -15.33 4.10
CA GLY A 38 3.25 -16.59 4.01
C GLY A 38 1.73 -16.43 4.10
N PHE A 39 1.14 -15.36 3.57
CA PHE A 39 -0.32 -15.26 3.39
C PHE A 39 -0.78 -15.94 2.09
N SER A 40 -2.06 -16.29 2.01
CA SER A 40 -2.78 -16.41 0.73
C SER A 40 -3.76 -15.25 0.59
N VAL A 41 -4.09 -14.89 -0.66
CA VAL A 41 -4.93 -13.73 -0.96
C VAL A 41 -6.04 -14.14 -1.92
N THR A 42 -7.25 -13.60 -1.73
CA THR A 42 -8.31 -13.61 -2.74
C THR A 42 -8.77 -12.19 -3.03
N PHE A 43 -8.69 -11.78 -4.29
CA PHE A 43 -9.33 -10.54 -4.76
C PHE A 43 -10.82 -10.77 -5.00
N THR A 44 -11.68 -9.90 -4.50
CA THR A 44 -13.08 -9.80 -4.92
C THR A 44 -13.23 -8.56 -5.78
N ILE A 45 -13.65 -8.70 -7.02
CA ILE A 45 -13.60 -7.62 -8.02
C ILE A 45 -15.02 -7.31 -8.51
N PRO A 46 -15.57 -6.11 -8.23
CA PRO A 46 -16.84 -5.66 -8.78
C PRO A 46 -16.79 -5.63 -10.32
N ALA A 47 -17.87 -6.06 -10.96
CA ALA A 47 -18.01 -6.07 -12.42
C ALA A 47 -19.29 -5.36 -12.88
N GLU A 48 -19.30 -4.86 -14.11
CA GLU A 48 -20.43 -4.17 -14.74
C GLU A 48 -21.06 -5.03 -15.84
N THR A 49 -22.39 -4.97 -16.01
CA THR A 49 -23.14 -5.77 -17.00
C THR A 49 -22.74 -5.53 -18.44
N GLN A 50 -22.40 -4.28 -18.81
CA GLN A 50 -22.04 -3.95 -20.19
C GLN A 50 -20.71 -4.58 -20.62
N THR A 51 -19.77 -4.74 -19.69
CA THR A 51 -18.50 -5.40 -19.98
C THR A 51 -18.56 -6.90 -19.67
N GLY A 52 -19.39 -7.33 -18.70
CA GLY A 52 -19.65 -8.72 -18.30
C GLY A 52 -18.41 -9.49 -17.77
N SER A 53 -17.22 -8.94 -17.97
CA SER A 53 -15.90 -9.46 -17.68
C SER A 53 -14.95 -8.28 -17.40
N PRO A 54 -13.85 -8.49 -16.65
CA PRO A 54 -12.76 -7.53 -16.58
C PRO A 54 -12.24 -7.19 -17.98
N SER A 55 -11.63 -6.01 -18.17
CA SER A 55 -10.98 -5.70 -19.45
C SER A 55 -9.93 -6.78 -19.81
N LYS A 56 -9.65 -7.00 -21.09
CA LYS A 56 -8.60 -7.96 -21.53
C LYS A 56 -7.27 -7.76 -20.79
N SER A 57 -6.93 -6.50 -20.50
CA SER A 57 -5.73 -6.15 -19.72
C SER A 57 -5.80 -6.59 -18.26
N GLN A 58 -6.97 -6.49 -17.63
CA GLN A 58 -7.21 -6.99 -16.28
C GLN A 58 -7.20 -8.52 -16.25
N GLU A 59 -7.90 -9.18 -17.17
CA GLU A 59 -7.91 -10.65 -17.27
C GLU A 59 -6.50 -11.21 -17.44
N SER A 60 -5.73 -10.66 -18.39
CA SER A 60 -4.35 -11.08 -18.62
C SER A 60 -3.48 -10.97 -17.37
N VAL A 61 -3.62 -9.86 -16.62
CA VAL A 61 -2.88 -9.65 -15.39
C VAL A 61 -3.35 -10.62 -14.29
N LEU A 62 -4.66 -10.78 -14.10
CA LEU A 62 -5.22 -11.67 -13.07
C LEU A 62 -4.87 -13.14 -13.30
N HIS A 63 -4.91 -13.60 -14.56
CA HIS A 63 -4.53 -14.98 -14.91
C HIS A 63 -3.01 -15.24 -14.86
N SER A 64 -2.19 -14.18 -14.82
CA SER A 64 -0.74 -14.31 -14.64
C SER A 64 -0.30 -14.43 -13.17
N LEU A 65 -1.24 -14.30 -12.22
CA LEU A 65 -0.94 -14.33 -10.79
C LEU A 65 -0.57 -15.75 -10.31
N PRO A 66 0.31 -15.85 -9.29
CA PRO A 66 0.64 -17.14 -8.68
C PRO A 66 -0.58 -17.76 -7.98
N SER A 67 -0.61 -19.09 -7.85
CA SER A 67 -1.74 -19.84 -7.28
C SER A 67 -2.13 -19.48 -5.84
N SER A 68 -1.23 -18.82 -5.10
CA SER A 68 -1.49 -18.26 -3.77
C SER A 68 -2.29 -16.96 -3.77
N ILE A 69 -2.52 -16.37 -4.95
CA ILE A 69 -3.31 -15.17 -5.17
C ILE A 69 -4.46 -15.52 -6.12
N ASN A 70 -5.64 -15.70 -5.56
CA ASN A 70 -6.85 -16.02 -6.29
C ASN A 70 -7.67 -14.76 -6.56
N PHE A 71 -8.68 -14.87 -7.42
CA PHE A 71 -9.64 -13.81 -7.64
C PHE A 71 -11.05 -14.36 -7.89
N ILE A 72 -12.05 -13.58 -7.51
CA ILE A 72 -13.47 -13.81 -7.74
C ILE A 72 -14.00 -12.54 -8.40
N ILE A 73 -14.52 -12.69 -9.62
CA ILE A 73 -15.28 -11.64 -10.28
C ILE A 73 -16.70 -11.70 -9.71
N LEU A 74 -17.15 -10.62 -9.09
CA LEU A 74 -18.49 -10.54 -8.53
C LEU A 74 -19.54 -10.48 -9.66
N PRO A 75 -20.79 -10.91 -9.40
CA PRO A 75 -21.86 -10.83 -10.38
C PRO A 75 -21.97 -9.42 -11.01
N PRO A 76 -22.08 -9.33 -12.34
CA PRO A 76 -22.15 -8.03 -13.03
C PRO A 76 -23.34 -7.19 -12.57
N LEU A 77 -23.10 -5.91 -12.35
CA LEU A 77 -24.10 -4.94 -11.91
C LEU A 77 -24.68 -4.14 -13.08
N ASP A 78 -26.00 -3.95 -13.06
CA ASP A 78 -26.66 -3.02 -13.98
C ASP A 78 -26.50 -1.59 -13.47
N LEU A 79 -25.94 -0.73 -14.32
CA LEU A 79 -25.72 0.69 -14.08
C LEU A 79 -26.52 1.58 -15.06
N SER A 80 -27.45 1.00 -15.83
CA SER A 80 -28.25 1.71 -16.83
C SER A 80 -29.19 2.77 -16.24
N ASP A 81 -29.41 2.75 -14.92
CA ASP A 81 -30.17 3.74 -14.19
C ASP A 81 -29.37 5.00 -13.85
N LEU A 82 -28.03 4.96 -13.96
CA LEU A 82 -27.18 6.12 -13.73
C LEU A 82 -27.22 7.10 -14.91
N SER A 83 -27.12 8.40 -14.60
CA SER A 83 -27.01 9.43 -15.64
C SER A 83 -25.74 9.24 -16.47
N PRO A 84 -25.76 9.47 -17.79
CA PRO A 84 -24.55 9.44 -18.63
C PRO A 84 -23.45 10.42 -18.18
N ASP A 85 -23.82 11.50 -17.50
CA ASP A 85 -22.90 12.55 -17.02
C ASP A 85 -22.38 12.28 -15.60
N VAL A 86 -22.68 11.12 -15.03
CA VAL A 86 -22.24 10.74 -13.69
C VAL A 86 -20.70 10.68 -13.63
N LYS A 87 -20.13 11.17 -12.53
CA LYS A 87 -18.68 11.20 -12.33
C LYS A 87 -18.12 9.79 -12.06
N PRO A 88 -16.91 9.46 -12.54
CA PRO A 88 -16.32 8.13 -12.34
C PRO A 88 -16.26 7.67 -10.88
N GLU A 89 -16.00 8.58 -9.95
CA GLU A 89 -15.93 8.28 -8.51
C GLU A 89 -17.27 7.83 -7.93
N THR A 90 -18.37 8.40 -8.42
CA THR A 90 -19.73 7.98 -8.10
C THR A 90 -19.99 6.58 -8.66
N ILE A 91 -19.64 6.33 -9.93
CA ILE A 91 -19.78 5.00 -10.55
C ILE A 91 -19.08 3.94 -9.70
N VAL A 92 -17.81 4.18 -9.36
CA VAL A 92 -17.01 3.25 -8.55
C VAL A 92 -17.65 3.01 -7.19
N SER A 93 -18.09 4.06 -6.50
CA SER A 93 -18.72 3.94 -5.18
C SER A 93 -20.05 3.17 -5.25
N VAL A 94 -20.88 3.45 -6.25
CA VAL A 94 -22.14 2.74 -6.51
C VAL A 94 -21.88 1.27 -6.82
N MET A 95 -20.88 0.96 -7.65
CA MET A 95 -20.51 -0.43 -7.97
C MET A 95 -20.09 -1.22 -6.73
N VAL A 96 -19.26 -0.63 -5.88
CA VAL A 96 -18.86 -1.27 -4.62
C VAL A 96 -20.08 -1.48 -3.71
N ASN A 97 -20.91 -0.45 -3.53
CA ASN A 97 -22.10 -0.52 -2.69
C ASN A 97 -23.13 -1.55 -3.17
N ARG A 98 -23.40 -1.62 -4.48
CA ARG A 98 -24.33 -2.60 -5.06
C ARG A 98 -23.77 -4.03 -5.05
N SER A 99 -22.44 -4.17 -4.95
CA SER A 99 -21.76 -5.47 -4.88
C SER A 99 -21.74 -6.08 -3.48
N LEU A 100 -22.15 -5.36 -2.42
CA LEU A 100 -22.08 -5.82 -1.03
C LEU A 100 -22.81 -7.15 -0.75
N PRO A 101 -24.02 -7.43 -1.29
CA PRO A 101 -24.67 -8.72 -1.08
C PRO A 101 -23.83 -9.89 -1.65
N SER A 102 -23.32 -9.74 -2.87
CA SER A 102 -22.48 -10.75 -3.52
C SER A 102 -21.10 -10.88 -2.86
N LEU A 103 -20.58 -9.79 -2.30
CA LEU A 103 -19.39 -9.80 -1.46
C LEU A 103 -19.63 -10.62 -0.19
N SER A 104 -20.77 -10.44 0.49
CA SER A 104 -21.13 -11.25 1.67
C SER A 104 -21.21 -12.74 1.32
N ASP A 105 -21.78 -13.11 0.17
CA ASP A 105 -21.79 -14.50 -0.29
C ASP A 105 -20.38 -15.04 -0.58
N SER A 106 -19.50 -14.22 -1.16
CA SER A 106 -18.09 -14.58 -1.35
C SER A 106 -17.36 -14.77 -0.02
N PHE A 107 -17.65 -13.93 0.98
CA PHE A 107 -17.13 -14.10 2.34
C PHE A 107 -17.56 -15.43 2.95
N LYS A 108 -18.84 -15.82 2.83
CA LYS A 108 -19.33 -17.13 3.32
C LYS A 108 -18.54 -18.27 2.68
N LEU A 109 -18.30 -18.20 1.37
CA LEU A 109 -17.54 -19.23 0.65
C LEU A 109 -16.09 -19.30 1.11
N ILE A 110 -15.40 -18.16 1.16
CA ILE A 110 -13.97 -18.11 1.50
C ILE A 110 -13.76 -18.50 2.97
N THR A 111 -14.56 -17.97 3.90
CA THR A 111 -14.43 -18.28 5.34
C THR A 111 -14.75 -19.74 5.68
N SER A 112 -15.53 -20.44 4.84
CA SER A 112 -15.77 -21.87 5.02
C SER A 112 -14.56 -22.77 4.70
N THR A 113 -13.57 -22.25 3.96
CA THR A 113 -12.40 -23.01 3.48
C THR A 113 -11.07 -22.45 3.95
N HIS A 114 -11.05 -21.19 4.40
CA HIS A 114 -9.83 -20.47 4.76
C HIS A 114 -9.97 -19.79 6.14
N ARG A 115 -8.85 -19.71 6.86
CA ARG A 115 -8.73 -18.85 8.05
C ARG A 115 -8.51 -17.41 7.60
N VAL A 116 -9.60 -16.67 7.42
CA VAL A 116 -9.54 -15.26 7.02
C VAL A 116 -9.14 -14.39 8.21
N VAL A 117 -8.05 -13.63 8.07
CA VAL A 117 -7.47 -12.81 9.16
C VAL A 117 -7.64 -11.30 8.94
N ALA A 118 -7.86 -10.87 7.71
CA ALA A 118 -8.04 -9.47 7.36
C ALA A 118 -8.87 -9.31 6.10
N PHE A 119 -9.57 -8.17 6.04
CA PHE A 119 -10.22 -7.69 4.83
C PHE A 119 -9.62 -6.33 4.47
N VAL A 120 -9.14 -6.16 3.24
CA VAL A 120 -8.51 -4.92 2.79
C VAL A 120 -9.32 -4.32 1.65
N VAL A 121 -9.75 -3.08 1.81
CA VAL A 121 -10.45 -2.31 0.77
C VAL A 121 -9.62 -1.11 0.35
N ASP A 122 -9.95 -0.51 -0.78
CA ASP A 122 -9.34 0.78 -1.15
C ASP A 122 -10.15 1.99 -0.68
N LEU A 123 -9.79 3.18 -1.18
CA LEU A 123 -10.39 4.44 -0.75
C LEU A 123 -11.92 4.55 -0.95
N PHE A 124 -12.52 3.72 -1.81
CA PHE A 124 -13.97 3.71 -2.09
C PHE A 124 -14.69 2.53 -1.43
N GLY A 125 -13.98 1.65 -0.72
CA GLY A 125 -14.56 0.43 -0.16
C GLY A 125 -14.95 0.49 1.30
N ALA A 126 -14.95 1.68 1.93
CA ALA A 126 -15.26 1.81 3.35
C ALA A 126 -16.68 1.34 3.73
N GLU A 127 -17.61 1.29 2.77
CA GLU A 127 -18.95 0.73 2.96
C GLU A 127 -18.94 -0.79 3.15
N ALA A 128 -17.93 -1.49 2.60
CA ALA A 128 -17.80 -2.94 2.74
C ALA A 128 -17.31 -3.39 4.14
N PHE A 129 -17.03 -2.46 5.05
CA PHE A 129 -16.63 -2.78 6.43
C PHE A 129 -17.72 -3.56 7.18
N ASP A 130 -18.98 -3.28 6.88
CA ASP A 130 -20.10 -3.93 7.56
C ASP A 130 -20.15 -5.43 7.21
N VAL A 131 -19.85 -5.78 5.95
CA VAL A 131 -19.70 -7.18 5.53
C VAL A 131 -18.58 -7.86 6.31
N ALA A 132 -17.40 -7.25 6.45
CA ALA A 132 -16.31 -7.89 7.21
C ALA A 132 -16.67 -8.11 8.69
N THR A 133 -17.43 -7.17 9.28
CA THR A 133 -17.90 -7.24 10.66
C THR A 133 -18.85 -8.43 10.89
N GLU A 134 -19.72 -8.76 9.91
CA GLU A 134 -20.60 -9.95 9.96
C GLU A 134 -19.82 -11.26 10.16
N PHE A 135 -18.59 -11.33 9.66
CA PHE A 135 -17.73 -12.51 9.74
C PHE A 135 -16.62 -12.41 10.81
N ASN A 136 -16.68 -11.40 11.68
CA ASN A 136 -15.64 -11.09 12.68
C ASN A 136 -14.24 -10.89 12.07
N VAL A 137 -14.16 -10.37 10.84
CA VAL A 137 -12.92 -10.05 10.15
C VAL A 137 -12.64 -8.56 10.29
N LYS A 138 -11.40 -8.20 10.64
CA LYS A 138 -11.00 -6.79 10.78
C LYS A 138 -10.87 -6.13 9.39
N PRO A 139 -11.56 -4.99 9.14
CA PRO A 139 -11.40 -4.24 7.91
C PRO A 139 -10.21 -3.28 7.99
N TYR A 140 -9.42 -3.22 6.93
CA TYR A 140 -8.31 -2.30 6.73
C TYR A 140 -8.49 -1.55 5.42
N ILE A 141 -7.90 -0.36 5.33
CA ILE A 141 -7.81 0.39 4.08
C ILE A 141 -6.40 0.23 3.54
N PHE A 142 -6.26 -0.11 2.26
CA PHE A 142 -5.05 0.16 1.51
C PHE A 142 -5.31 1.38 0.62
N PHE A 143 -4.56 2.45 0.85
CA PHE A 143 -4.74 3.74 0.22
C PHE A 143 -3.68 3.91 -0.88
N PRO A 144 -4.00 3.64 -2.16
CA PRO A 144 -3.05 3.67 -3.28
C PRO A 144 -2.81 5.10 -3.80
N SER A 145 -2.77 6.09 -2.90
CA SER A 145 -2.47 7.49 -3.20
C SER A 145 -1.57 8.09 -2.11
N THR A 146 -1.39 9.41 -2.10
CA THR A 146 -0.52 10.14 -1.17
C THR A 146 -1.02 10.11 0.27
N ALA A 147 -0.10 10.20 1.23
CA ALA A 147 -0.47 10.53 2.61
C ALA A 147 -1.13 11.92 2.69
N MET A 148 -0.79 12.85 1.81
CA MET A 148 -1.43 14.16 1.70
C MET A 148 -2.93 14.06 1.38
N LEU A 149 -3.32 13.21 0.43
CA LEU A 149 -4.74 12.94 0.16
C LEU A 149 -5.39 12.21 1.33
N LEU A 150 -4.71 11.26 1.97
CA LEU A 150 -5.26 10.59 3.16
C LEU A 150 -5.53 11.59 4.31
N SER A 151 -4.62 12.55 4.52
CA SER A 151 -4.81 13.65 5.48
C SER A 151 -6.05 14.47 5.14
N LEU A 152 -6.31 14.74 3.86
CA LEU A 152 -7.55 15.39 3.44
C LEU A 152 -8.78 14.54 3.79
N PHE A 153 -8.79 13.24 3.53
CA PHE A 153 -9.93 12.37 3.87
C PHE A 153 -10.23 12.39 5.38
N PHE A 154 -9.23 12.35 6.25
CA PHE A 154 -9.47 12.46 7.69
C PHE A 154 -9.99 13.83 8.13
N GLN A 155 -9.58 14.91 7.46
CA GLN A 155 -10.02 16.27 7.79
C GLN A 155 -11.33 16.67 7.08
N LEU A 156 -11.74 15.96 6.04
CA LEU A 156 -12.87 16.34 5.19
C LEU A 156 -14.20 16.51 5.96
N PRO A 157 -14.57 15.65 6.92
CA PRO A 157 -15.80 15.86 7.70
C PRO A 157 -15.81 17.17 8.49
N LYS A 158 -14.63 17.66 8.92
CA LYS A 158 -14.49 18.95 9.60
C LYS A 158 -14.49 20.10 8.59
N LEU A 159 -13.75 19.96 7.48
CA LEU A 159 -13.75 20.96 6.41
C LEU A 159 -15.16 21.19 5.84
N ASP A 160 -15.98 20.14 5.74
CA ASP A 160 -17.37 20.25 5.30
C ASP A 160 -18.20 21.17 6.21
N GLN A 161 -17.97 21.10 7.52
CA GLN A 161 -18.64 21.93 8.52
C GLN A 161 -18.08 23.37 8.55
N ASP A 162 -16.76 23.50 8.44
CA ASP A 162 -16.06 24.79 8.55
C ASP A 162 -16.30 25.68 7.31
N TYR A 163 -16.53 25.08 6.12
CA TYR A 163 -16.70 25.79 4.87
C TYR A 163 -18.10 25.58 4.27
N THR A 164 -18.93 26.62 4.30
CA THR A 164 -20.26 26.58 3.66
C THR A 164 -20.24 26.94 2.17
N CYS A 165 -19.15 27.53 1.67
CA CYS A 165 -18.94 27.83 0.25
C CYS A 165 -18.30 26.65 -0.50
N GLU A 166 -18.24 26.75 -1.83
CA GLU A 166 -17.44 25.83 -2.63
C GLU A 166 -15.95 26.02 -2.31
N TYR A 167 -15.20 24.92 -2.22
CA TYR A 167 -13.78 25.02 -1.87
C TYR A 167 -12.98 25.86 -2.86
N ARG A 168 -13.33 25.81 -4.15
CA ARG A 168 -12.69 26.63 -5.21
C ARG A 168 -12.81 28.14 -4.98
N ASP A 169 -13.79 28.58 -4.19
CA ASP A 169 -14.05 29.99 -3.87
C ASP A 169 -13.38 30.42 -2.55
N VAL A 170 -12.70 29.50 -1.84
CA VAL A 170 -11.98 29.83 -0.60
C VAL A 170 -10.75 30.68 -0.95
N PRO A 171 -10.62 31.89 -0.39
CA PRO A 171 -9.54 32.82 -0.75
C PRO A 171 -8.18 32.37 -0.22
N GLU A 172 -8.15 31.80 0.98
CA GLU A 172 -6.93 31.35 1.64
C GLU A 172 -6.65 29.87 1.34
N PRO A 173 -5.37 29.46 1.21
CA PRO A 173 -5.02 28.06 1.11
C PRO A 173 -5.49 27.25 2.32
N ILE A 174 -6.08 26.09 2.05
CA ILE A 174 -6.45 25.07 3.01
C ILE A 174 -5.17 24.44 3.55
N ARG A 175 -5.07 24.35 4.88
CA ARG A 175 -3.92 23.82 5.61
C ARG A 175 -4.29 22.49 6.25
N LEU A 176 -3.72 21.41 5.74
CA LEU A 176 -3.83 20.08 6.33
C LEU A 176 -2.63 19.82 7.25
N PRO A 177 -2.78 19.06 8.34
CA PRO A 177 -1.68 18.72 9.24
C PRO A 177 -0.50 18.08 8.48
N GLY A 178 0.69 18.68 8.63
CA GLY A 178 1.94 18.18 8.03
C GLY A 178 2.09 18.39 6.51
N CYS A 179 1.10 18.99 5.83
CA CYS A 179 1.09 19.16 4.37
C CYS A 179 1.49 20.57 3.92
N VAL A 180 1.92 20.69 2.67
CA VAL A 180 2.00 21.98 1.96
C VAL A 180 0.60 22.62 1.84
N PRO A 181 0.46 23.96 1.96
CA PRO A 181 -0.84 24.62 1.77
C PRO A 181 -1.43 24.38 0.37
N ILE A 182 -2.73 24.13 0.29
CA ILE A 182 -3.43 23.75 -0.94
C ILE A 182 -4.53 24.77 -1.23
N ARG A 183 -4.59 25.32 -2.45
CA ARG A 183 -5.75 26.13 -2.84
C ARG A 183 -6.96 25.22 -3.06
N GLY A 184 -8.17 25.67 -2.75
CA GLY A 184 -9.35 24.83 -2.91
C GLY A 184 -9.60 24.35 -4.35
N ILE A 185 -9.17 25.13 -5.36
CA ILE A 185 -9.23 24.74 -6.79
C ILE A 185 -8.27 23.58 -7.15
N ASP A 186 -7.26 23.32 -6.31
CA ASP A 186 -6.30 22.24 -6.48
C ASP A 186 -6.70 20.98 -5.67
N LEU A 187 -7.81 20.99 -4.93
CA LEU A 187 -8.37 19.78 -4.31
C LEU A 187 -8.91 18.79 -5.36
N LEU A 188 -9.09 17.53 -4.95
CA LEU A 188 -9.63 16.49 -5.84
C LEU A 188 -10.96 16.89 -6.50
N GLU A 189 -11.19 16.39 -7.71
CA GLU A 189 -12.29 16.78 -8.58
C GLU A 189 -13.69 16.69 -7.93
N PRO A 190 -14.04 15.63 -7.17
CA PRO A 190 -15.34 15.56 -6.50
C PRO A 190 -15.59 16.67 -5.46
N LEU A 191 -14.54 17.33 -4.95
CA LEU A 191 -14.69 18.46 -4.02
C LEU A 191 -14.88 19.81 -4.73
N GLN A 192 -14.91 19.83 -6.06
CA GLN A 192 -15.09 21.08 -6.80
C GLN A 192 -16.56 21.49 -6.90
N ASP A 193 -17.52 20.61 -6.58
CA ASP A 193 -18.95 20.89 -6.54
C ASP A 193 -19.60 20.12 -5.39
N LYS A 194 -19.87 20.82 -4.28
CA LYS A 194 -20.51 20.23 -3.08
C LYS A 194 -21.92 19.67 -3.34
N LYS A 195 -22.58 20.04 -4.44
CA LYS A 195 -23.93 19.55 -4.79
C LYS A 195 -23.89 18.30 -5.64
N ASN A 196 -22.74 17.95 -6.20
CA ASN A 196 -22.59 16.75 -7.00
C ASN A 196 -22.63 15.49 -6.12
N GLU A 197 -23.19 14.40 -6.64
CA GLU A 197 -23.24 13.12 -5.91
C GLU A 197 -21.84 12.59 -5.54
N GLY A 198 -20.83 12.86 -6.38
CA GLY A 198 -19.44 12.48 -6.12
C GLY A 198 -18.91 13.10 -4.82
N TYR A 199 -19.30 14.34 -4.51
CA TYR A 199 -18.95 14.97 -3.22
C TYR A 199 -19.54 14.18 -2.05
N THR A 200 -20.82 13.84 -2.14
CA THR A 200 -21.55 13.08 -1.13
C THR A 200 -20.89 11.73 -0.87
N TRP A 201 -20.50 11.01 -1.94
CA TRP A 201 -19.78 9.73 -1.82
C TRP A 201 -18.40 9.88 -1.17
N VAL A 202 -17.59 10.86 -1.58
CA VAL A 202 -16.27 11.07 -0.97
C VAL A 202 -16.39 11.43 0.51
N LEU A 203 -17.33 12.31 0.87
CA LEU A 203 -17.59 12.67 2.26
C LEU A 203 -18.11 11.47 3.07
N HIS A 204 -18.96 10.64 2.47
CA HIS A 204 -19.46 9.41 3.08
C HIS A 204 -18.33 8.43 3.41
N HIS A 205 -17.45 8.15 2.45
CA HIS A 205 -16.26 7.32 2.67
C HIS A 205 -15.36 7.90 3.75
N ALA A 206 -15.03 9.19 3.67
CA ALA A 206 -14.19 9.90 4.63
C ALA A 206 -14.70 9.77 6.08
N LYS A 207 -16.02 9.86 6.30
CA LYS A 207 -16.63 9.68 7.63
C LYS A 207 -16.41 8.29 8.22
N ARG A 208 -16.21 7.27 7.39
CA ARG A 208 -16.02 5.87 7.80
C ARG A 208 -14.56 5.48 8.03
N TYR A 209 -13.58 6.29 7.60
CA TYR A 209 -12.16 5.92 7.66
C TYR A 209 -11.64 5.65 9.07
N LYS A 210 -12.18 6.35 10.07
CA LYS A 210 -11.81 6.13 11.48
C LYS A 210 -12.27 4.79 12.04
N SER A 211 -13.18 4.09 11.35
CA SER A 211 -13.64 2.75 11.73
C SER A 211 -12.73 1.63 11.21
N ALA A 212 -11.73 1.93 10.38
CA ALA A 212 -10.76 0.95 9.92
C ALA A 212 -9.86 0.48 11.07
N ALA A 213 -9.48 -0.80 11.08
CA ALA A 213 -8.51 -1.34 12.03
C ALA A 213 -7.08 -0.80 11.79
N GLY A 214 -6.83 -0.24 10.61
CA GLY A 214 -5.56 0.35 10.19
C GLY A 214 -5.61 0.78 8.73
N VAL A 215 -4.70 1.66 8.34
CA VAL A 215 -4.58 2.16 6.96
C VAL A 215 -3.16 1.94 6.45
N LEU A 216 -3.02 1.08 5.45
CA LEU A 216 -1.79 0.96 4.67
C LEU A 216 -1.79 2.06 3.60
N VAL A 217 -0.66 2.73 3.39
CA VAL A 217 -0.54 3.82 2.42
C VAL A 217 0.61 3.50 1.46
N ASN A 218 0.37 3.63 0.15
CA ASN A 218 1.40 3.41 -0.86
C ASN A 218 2.36 4.61 -0.96
N THR A 219 3.09 4.89 0.12
CA THR A 219 4.07 5.97 0.24
C THR A 219 5.16 5.55 1.24
N PHE A 220 6.16 6.41 1.46
CA PHE A 220 7.24 6.17 2.41
C PHE A 220 7.71 7.46 3.09
N GLU A 221 8.35 7.34 4.26
CA GLU A 221 8.70 8.48 5.12
C GLU A 221 9.57 9.53 4.41
N GLY A 222 10.51 9.11 3.56
CA GLY A 222 11.37 10.02 2.80
C GLY A 222 10.65 10.87 1.75
N LEU A 223 9.42 10.51 1.36
CA LEU A 223 8.62 11.22 0.37
C LEU A 223 7.63 12.21 1.02
N GLU A 224 7.03 11.83 2.16
CA GLU A 224 5.96 12.60 2.82
C GLU A 224 6.15 12.69 4.34
N THR A 225 7.37 13.02 4.80
CA THR A 225 7.76 12.96 6.22
C THR A 225 6.81 13.72 7.15
N GLY A 226 6.50 14.98 6.82
CA GLY A 226 5.65 15.85 7.64
C GLY A 226 4.23 15.31 7.76
N THR A 227 3.64 14.91 6.63
CA THR A 227 2.29 14.39 6.58
C THR A 227 2.14 13.06 7.30
N ILE A 228 3.07 12.12 7.08
CA ILE A 228 3.04 10.80 7.75
C ILE A 228 3.17 10.97 9.26
N LYS A 229 4.05 11.86 9.72
CA LYS A 229 4.19 12.15 11.14
C LYS A 229 2.88 12.67 11.73
N ALA A 230 2.26 13.67 11.09
CA ALA A 230 0.99 14.23 11.55
C ALA A 230 -0.14 13.19 11.56
N LEU A 231 -0.21 12.33 10.54
CA LEU A 231 -1.22 11.26 10.47
C LEU A 231 -1.10 10.25 11.61
N LYS A 232 0.11 9.99 12.12
CA LYS A 232 0.38 9.08 13.25
C LYS A 232 0.18 9.72 14.63
N GLU A 233 -0.07 11.02 14.72
CA GLU A 233 -0.26 11.71 16.00
C GLU A 233 -1.58 11.31 16.66
N LYS A 234 -1.50 10.87 17.93
CA LYS A 234 -2.65 10.34 18.68
C LYS A 234 -3.78 11.37 18.87
N GLU A 235 -3.46 12.66 18.86
CA GLU A 235 -4.45 13.74 19.05
C GLU A 235 -5.52 13.78 17.96
N PHE A 236 -5.21 13.30 16.74
CA PHE A 236 -6.19 13.25 15.65
C PHE A 236 -7.14 12.05 15.73
N GLY A 237 -6.84 11.07 16.59
CA GLY A 237 -7.63 9.84 16.74
C GLY A 237 -7.75 9.07 15.42
N ASN A 238 -6.69 9.07 14.61
CA ASN A 238 -6.62 8.26 13.39
C ASN A 238 -6.31 6.79 13.77
N PRO A 239 -6.77 5.82 12.97
CA PRO A 239 -6.32 4.43 13.09
C PRO A 239 -4.80 4.33 12.82
N PRO A 240 -4.15 3.20 13.19
CA PRO A 240 -2.75 2.98 12.87
C PRO A 240 -2.45 3.16 11.38
N ILE A 241 -1.39 3.91 11.06
CA ILE A 241 -1.00 4.27 9.69
C ILE A 241 0.30 3.55 9.33
N TYR A 242 0.28 2.78 8.24
CA TYR A 242 1.38 1.94 7.77
C TYR A 242 1.85 2.40 6.37
N PRO A 243 2.90 3.25 6.26
CA PRO A 243 3.53 3.54 4.98
C PRO A 243 4.28 2.29 4.48
N VAL A 244 3.77 1.67 3.42
CA VAL A 244 4.29 0.39 2.89
C VAL A 244 4.83 0.49 1.47
N GLY A 245 4.86 1.70 0.90
CA GLY A 245 5.32 1.97 -0.45
C GLY A 245 6.85 2.12 -0.58
N PRO A 246 7.36 2.28 -1.80
CA PRO A 246 6.61 2.27 -3.06
C PRO A 246 6.27 0.84 -3.53
N LEU A 247 4.99 0.61 -3.83
CA LEU A 247 4.46 -0.60 -4.46
C LEU A 247 4.19 -0.27 -5.94
N ILE A 248 5.14 -0.65 -6.80
CA ILE A 248 5.07 -0.46 -8.26
C ILE A 248 5.24 -1.81 -8.98
N ARG A 249 4.81 -1.90 -10.23
CA ARG A 249 5.10 -3.08 -11.05
C ARG A 249 6.60 -3.22 -11.23
N THR A 250 7.17 -4.35 -10.82
CA THR A 250 8.56 -4.69 -11.13
C THR A 250 8.64 -5.22 -12.55
N GLY A 251 9.35 -4.54 -13.46
CA GLY A 251 9.47 -4.90 -14.89
C GLY A 251 10.25 -6.20 -15.18
N GLY A 252 10.33 -7.12 -14.23
CA GLY A 252 11.28 -8.23 -14.22
C GLY A 252 10.82 -9.55 -14.82
N ASN A 253 9.57 -9.72 -15.26
CA ASN A 253 9.10 -10.99 -15.86
C ASN A 253 7.83 -10.87 -16.71
N ASP A 254 7.31 -9.68 -16.94
CA ASP A 254 6.20 -9.52 -17.85
C ASP A 254 6.80 -9.58 -19.26
N ASN A 255 6.49 -10.63 -20.03
CA ASN A 255 6.67 -10.68 -21.49
C ASN A 255 5.77 -9.63 -22.15
N VAL A 256 5.97 -8.35 -21.80
CA VAL A 256 5.24 -7.25 -22.37
C VAL A 256 5.81 -7.05 -23.77
N SER A 257 5.03 -7.44 -24.77
CA SER A 257 5.39 -7.22 -26.15
C SER A 257 5.55 -5.71 -26.39
N ASP A 258 6.76 -5.26 -26.75
CA ASP A 258 6.97 -3.90 -27.27
C ASP A 258 6.50 -3.85 -28.73
N GLU A 259 5.21 -4.07 -28.94
CA GLU A 259 4.58 -4.01 -30.26
C GLU A 259 4.76 -2.64 -30.92
N SER A 260 4.94 -1.60 -30.09
CA SER A 260 5.15 -0.23 -30.53
C SER A 260 6.58 0.08 -31.00
N GLY A 261 7.56 -0.81 -30.74
CA GLY A 261 8.98 -0.56 -31.04
C GLY A 261 9.62 0.56 -30.22
N SER A 262 8.96 0.98 -29.13
CA SER A 262 9.37 2.10 -28.27
C SER A 262 10.70 1.87 -27.59
N LEU A 263 10.96 0.66 -27.09
CA LEU A 263 12.20 0.29 -26.39
C LEU A 263 13.36 0.24 -27.38
N LYS A 264 13.14 -0.35 -28.55
CA LYS A 264 14.14 -0.39 -29.62
C LYS A 264 14.52 1.03 -30.08
N TRP A 265 13.56 1.93 -30.21
CA TRP A 265 13.85 3.32 -30.56
C TRP A 265 14.65 4.03 -29.46
N LEU A 266 14.36 3.74 -28.18
CA LEU A 266 15.08 4.28 -27.04
C LEU A 266 16.54 3.80 -26.97
N ASP A 267 16.82 2.55 -27.38
CA ASP A 267 18.19 1.99 -27.44
C ASP A 267 19.13 2.84 -28.30
N ASP A 268 18.60 3.43 -29.37
CA ASP A 268 19.35 4.26 -30.33
C ASP A 268 19.54 5.72 -29.85
N GLN A 269 18.97 6.11 -28.70
CA GLN A 269 19.05 7.47 -28.18
C GLN A 269 20.20 7.67 -27.17
N PRO A 270 20.78 8.88 -27.08
CA PRO A 270 21.75 9.21 -26.05
C PRO A 270 21.20 9.06 -24.62
N LEU A 271 22.10 8.80 -23.66
CA LEU A 271 21.76 8.66 -22.25
C LEU A 271 21.02 9.89 -21.70
N GLY A 272 19.91 9.66 -20.99
CA GLY A 272 19.11 10.70 -20.35
C GLY A 272 18.66 11.84 -21.28
N SER A 273 18.49 11.58 -22.58
CA SER A 273 18.19 12.61 -23.59
C SER A 273 16.73 12.67 -24.03
N VAL A 274 15.91 11.67 -23.65
CA VAL A 274 14.52 11.54 -24.10
C VAL A 274 13.55 11.99 -23.01
N LEU A 275 12.62 12.87 -23.36
CA LEU A 275 11.43 13.15 -22.56
C LEU A 275 10.34 12.13 -22.88
N PHE A 276 9.94 11.32 -21.89
CA PHE A 276 8.74 10.50 -22.01
C PHE A 276 7.50 11.36 -21.76
N VAL A 277 6.45 11.23 -22.59
CA VAL A 277 5.23 12.02 -22.50
C VAL A 277 4.03 11.06 -22.50
N SER A 278 3.35 10.95 -21.36
CA SER A 278 2.20 10.05 -21.20
C SER A 278 1.23 10.56 -20.13
N PHE A 279 -0.06 10.53 -20.45
CA PHE A 279 -1.16 10.93 -19.56
C PHE A 279 -1.90 9.73 -18.95
N GLY A 280 -1.23 8.58 -18.89
CA GLY A 280 -1.78 7.34 -18.30
C GLY A 280 -2.75 6.60 -19.24
N SER A 281 -3.56 5.72 -18.66
CA SER A 281 -4.47 4.84 -19.41
C SER A 281 -5.73 5.54 -19.92
N VAL A 282 -6.21 6.55 -19.18
CA VAL A 282 -7.48 7.23 -19.49
C VAL A 282 -7.32 8.72 -19.76
N GLY A 283 -6.22 9.36 -19.38
CA GLY A 283 -6.05 10.79 -19.57
C GLY A 283 -5.93 11.19 -21.03
N ALA A 284 -6.69 12.20 -21.44
CA ALA A 284 -6.70 12.75 -22.78
C ALA A 284 -6.71 14.28 -22.73
N LEU A 285 -6.25 14.90 -23.81
CA LEU A 285 -6.25 16.35 -23.98
C LEU A 285 -7.30 16.74 -25.00
N SER A 286 -7.82 17.97 -24.94
CA SER A 286 -8.62 18.53 -26.04
C SER A 286 -7.77 18.62 -27.31
N SER A 287 -8.42 18.65 -28.48
CA SER A 287 -7.71 18.76 -29.76
C SER A 287 -6.83 20.01 -29.83
N GLN A 288 -7.34 21.13 -29.30
CA GLN A 288 -6.58 22.36 -29.16
C GLN A 288 -5.34 22.19 -28.26
N GLN A 289 -5.48 21.55 -27.11
CA GLN A 289 -4.37 21.40 -26.17
C GLN A 289 -3.33 20.39 -26.67
N LEU A 290 -3.75 19.34 -27.37
CA LEU A 290 -2.85 18.38 -28.01
C LEU A 290 -2.05 19.04 -29.15
N THR A 291 -2.68 19.94 -29.92
CA THR A 291 -2.00 20.74 -30.94
C THR A 291 -0.89 21.60 -30.32
N GLU A 292 -1.18 22.31 -29.23
CA GLU A 292 -0.16 23.10 -28.52
C GLU A 292 0.96 22.21 -27.95
N LEU A 293 0.63 21.02 -27.42
CA LEU A 293 1.63 20.04 -26.96
C LEU A 293 2.56 19.59 -28.08
N ALA A 294 2.01 19.15 -29.22
CA ALA A 294 2.79 18.69 -30.36
C ALA A 294 3.75 19.79 -30.84
N LEU A 295 3.23 21.01 -31.03
CA LEU A 295 4.03 22.14 -31.51
C LEU A 295 5.05 22.60 -30.46
N GLY A 296 4.73 22.49 -29.16
CA GLY A 296 5.66 22.79 -28.08
C GLY A 296 6.81 21.79 -27.98
N LEU A 297 6.54 20.50 -28.18
CA LEU A 297 7.55 19.45 -28.27
C LEU A 297 8.47 19.67 -29.48
N GLU A 298 7.90 19.97 -30.65
CA GLU A 298 8.66 20.32 -31.86
C GLU A 298 9.58 21.53 -31.60
N MET A 299 9.05 22.63 -31.07
CA MET A 299 9.80 23.84 -30.73
C MET A 299 10.85 23.64 -29.61
N SER A 300 10.74 22.56 -28.83
CA SER A 300 11.68 22.26 -27.76
C SER A 300 13.03 21.76 -28.30
N GLU A 301 13.04 21.21 -29.52
CA GLU A 301 14.19 20.53 -30.13
C GLU A 301 14.80 19.41 -29.25
N GLN A 302 14.05 18.97 -28.22
CA GLN A 302 14.43 17.84 -27.37
C GLN A 302 13.87 16.55 -27.95
N ARG A 303 14.52 15.43 -27.65
CA ARG A 303 14.00 14.13 -28.04
C ARG A 303 12.81 13.76 -27.18
N PHE A 304 11.79 13.15 -27.75
CA PHE A 304 10.59 12.77 -27.01
C PHE A 304 10.01 11.42 -27.45
N LEU A 305 9.38 10.73 -26.52
CA LEU A 305 8.51 9.59 -26.79
C LEU A 305 7.10 9.97 -26.33
N LEU A 306 6.19 10.17 -27.27
CA LEU A 306 4.81 10.60 -27.00
C LEU A 306 3.84 9.42 -27.15
N VAL A 307 3.13 9.08 -26.08
CA VAL A 307 1.98 8.18 -26.14
C VAL A 307 0.75 8.99 -26.54
N ALA A 308 0.37 8.92 -27.81
CA ALA A 308 -0.74 9.67 -28.37
C ALA A 308 -2.08 8.96 -28.11
N ARG A 309 -3.08 9.73 -27.71
CA ARG A 309 -4.48 9.29 -27.55
C ARG A 309 -5.40 10.21 -28.31
N ILE A 310 -6.55 9.67 -28.69
CA ILE A 310 -7.63 10.44 -29.31
C ILE A 310 -8.02 11.60 -28.38
N PRO A 311 -8.16 12.83 -28.91
CA PRO A 311 -8.54 13.98 -28.10
C PRO A 311 -9.90 13.83 -27.43
N SER A 312 -10.06 14.46 -26.26
CA SER A 312 -11.31 14.52 -25.52
C SER A 312 -11.39 15.84 -24.74
N ASP A 313 -12.48 16.57 -24.89
CA ASP A 313 -12.71 17.81 -24.15
C ASP A 313 -13.01 17.56 -22.67
N ASN A 314 -13.43 16.34 -22.32
CA ASN A 314 -13.71 15.90 -20.94
C ASN A 314 -12.44 15.44 -20.20
N GLY A 315 -11.27 15.48 -20.84
CA GLY A 315 -9.99 15.09 -20.22
C GLY A 315 -9.78 13.58 -20.05
N MET A 316 -10.75 12.75 -20.43
CA MET A 316 -10.70 11.30 -20.28
C MET A 316 -11.22 10.55 -21.52
N VAL A 317 -10.65 9.37 -21.77
CA VAL A 317 -11.08 8.39 -22.79
C VAL A 317 -10.94 6.97 -22.21
N PHE A 318 -12.07 6.27 -22.07
CA PHE A 318 -12.12 4.90 -21.52
C PHE A 318 -11.97 3.79 -22.59
N HIS A 319 -12.17 4.12 -23.87
CA HIS A 319 -12.13 3.18 -24.98
C HIS A 319 -11.29 3.73 -26.14
N SER A 320 -10.34 2.93 -26.64
CA SER A 320 -9.65 3.22 -27.91
C SER A 320 -10.61 2.91 -29.06
N GLN A 321 -11.29 3.91 -29.61
CA GLN A 321 -11.99 3.71 -30.89
C GLN A 321 -10.95 3.63 -32.02
N GLY A 322 -11.12 2.65 -32.90
CA GLY A 322 -10.25 2.50 -34.06
C GLY A 322 -10.54 3.58 -35.10
N THR A 323 -9.66 4.56 -35.22
CA THR A 323 -9.58 5.42 -36.41
C THR A 323 -8.78 4.71 -37.50
N ALA A 324 -8.96 5.09 -38.77
CA ALA A 324 -8.22 4.52 -39.89
C ALA A 324 -6.72 4.86 -39.82
N ASP A 325 -6.39 6.08 -39.37
CA ASP A 325 -5.04 6.47 -38.95
C ASP A 325 -5.08 6.88 -37.46
N PRO A 326 -4.25 6.24 -36.59
CA PRO A 326 -4.22 6.53 -35.16
C PRO A 326 -3.64 7.91 -34.79
N PHE A 327 -3.19 8.71 -35.77
CA PHE A 327 -2.53 9.99 -35.58
C PHE A 327 -3.18 11.17 -36.32
N ASP A 328 -4.34 10.97 -36.96
CA ASP A 328 -5.06 12.00 -37.75
C ASP A 328 -5.35 13.30 -36.98
N PHE A 329 -5.36 13.25 -35.65
CA PHE A 329 -5.59 14.39 -34.78
C PHE A 329 -4.33 15.24 -34.48
N LEU A 330 -3.16 14.81 -34.95
CA LEU A 330 -1.92 15.57 -34.81
C LEU A 330 -1.83 16.66 -35.88
N PRO A 331 -1.05 17.74 -35.64
CA PRO A 331 -0.87 18.79 -36.65
C PRO A 331 -0.29 18.22 -37.95
N GLU A 332 -0.76 18.73 -39.09
CA GLU A 332 -0.32 18.28 -40.41
C GLU A 332 1.22 18.31 -40.51
N GLY A 333 1.80 17.20 -40.97
CA GLY A 333 3.25 17.03 -41.15
C GLY A 333 4.07 16.91 -39.86
N PHE A 334 3.46 16.87 -38.67
CA PHE A 334 4.17 16.80 -37.39
C PHE A 334 5.11 15.58 -37.30
N LEU A 335 4.63 14.40 -37.70
CA LEU A 335 5.43 13.17 -37.68
C LEU A 335 6.67 13.30 -38.58
N GLU A 336 6.51 13.85 -39.78
CA GLU A 336 7.63 14.04 -40.72
C GLU A 336 8.65 15.08 -40.25
N ARG A 337 8.18 16.19 -39.67
CA ARG A 337 9.07 17.23 -39.13
C ARG A 337 9.85 16.77 -37.90
N THR A 338 9.29 15.83 -37.13
CA THR A 338 9.88 15.37 -35.85
C THR A 338 10.53 13.98 -35.91
N LYS A 339 10.50 13.27 -37.04
CA LYS A 339 11.01 11.88 -37.16
C LYS A 339 12.45 11.62 -36.68
N ASN A 340 13.30 12.65 -36.67
CA ASN A 340 14.69 12.54 -36.20
C ASN A 340 14.86 12.87 -34.71
N LEU A 341 13.81 13.37 -34.06
CA LEU A 341 13.81 13.81 -32.67
C LEU A 341 12.83 13.02 -31.80
N GLY A 342 11.66 12.68 -32.34
CA GLY A 342 10.58 12.08 -31.57
C GLY A 342 10.03 10.80 -32.17
N LEU A 343 9.53 9.94 -31.29
CA LEU A 343 8.68 8.81 -31.63
C LEU A 343 7.28 9.05 -31.05
N VAL A 344 6.25 8.81 -31.87
CA VAL A 344 4.86 8.83 -31.43
C VAL A 344 4.30 7.41 -31.49
N VAL A 345 3.77 6.93 -30.38
CA VAL A 345 3.17 5.60 -30.27
C VAL A 345 1.68 5.72 -29.94
N PRO A 346 0.81 4.90 -30.54
CA PRO A 346 -0.62 5.01 -30.32
C PRO A 346 -1.04 4.29 -29.04
N SER A 347 -1.89 4.92 -28.25
CA SER A 347 -2.62 4.36 -27.10
C SER A 347 -1.81 3.85 -25.91
N TRP A 348 -0.66 3.19 -26.06
CA TRP A 348 0.02 2.55 -24.94
C TRP A 348 1.52 2.35 -25.21
N ALA A 349 2.32 2.40 -24.14
CA ALA A 349 3.75 2.07 -24.13
C ALA A 349 4.10 1.32 -22.83
N PRO A 350 5.15 0.49 -22.81
CA PRO A 350 5.63 -0.21 -21.62
C PRO A 350 6.26 0.77 -20.62
N GLN A 351 5.42 1.52 -19.89
CA GLN A 351 5.82 2.68 -19.09
C GLN A 351 6.95 2.38 -18.09
N VAL A 352 6.90 1.26 -17.38
CA VAL A 352 7.95 0.88 -16.42
C VAL A 352 9.29 0.69 -17.13
N GLN A 353 9.29 0.00 -18.27
CA GLN A 353 10.49 -0.23 -19.07
C GLN A 353 11.01 1.06 -19.71
N VAL A 354 10.12 1.95 -20.16
CA VAL A 354 10.50 3.28 -20.67
C VAL A 354 11.13 4.12 -19.56
N LEU A 355 10.54 4.17 -18.37
CA LEU A 355 11.06 4.92 -17.23
C LEU A 355 12.37 4.35 -16.69
N SER A 356 12.57 3.03 -16.74
CA SER A 356 13.82 2.38 -16.36
C SER A 356 14.92 2.48 -17.43
N HIS A 357 14.57 2.89 -18.65
CA HIS A 357 15.51 2.95 -19.75
C HIS A 357 16.54 4.07 -19.58
N LYS A 358 17.82 3.75 -19.79
CA LYS A 358 18.98 4.66 -19.64
C LYS A 358 18.89 5.95 -20.47
N SER A 359 18.15 5.93 -21.58
CA SER A 359 17.96 7.08 -22.47
C SER A 359 16.89 8.05 -21.99
N THR A 360 16.02 7.63 -21.08
CA THR A 360 14.96 8.48 -20.52
C THR A 360 15.55 9.48 -19.54
N GLY A 361 15.32 10.76 -19.81
CA GLY A 361 15.87 11.90 -19.06
C GLY A 361 14.84 12.68 -18.25
N GLY A 362 13.56 12.56 -18.59
CA GLY A 362 12.46 13.21 -17.90
C GLY A 362 11.11 12.61 -18.28
N PHE A 363 10.07 12.95 -17.51
CA PHE A 363 8.72 12.44 -17.73
C PHE A 363 7.67 13.56 -17.59
N LEU A 364 6.98 13.88 -18.67
CA LEU A 364 5.76 14.69 -18.65
C LEU A 364 4.58 13.79 -18.34
N THR A 365 3.97 14.01 -17.17
CA THR A 365 2.98 13.11 -16.60
C THR A 365 1.75 13.84 -16.08
N HIS A 366 0.61 13.16 -16.17
CA HIS A 366 -0.63 13.51 -15.48
C HIS A 366 -0.57 13.49 -13.95
N CYS A 367 0.54 13.07 -13.32
CA CYS A 367 0.70 13.01 -11.86
C CYS A 367 -0.23 12.00 -11.15
N GLY A 368 -0.73 11.00 -11.87
CA GLY A 368 -1.33 9.82 -11.23
C GLY A 368 -0.31 9.15 -10.30
N TRP A 369 -0.75 8.69 -9.13
CA TRP A 369 0.19 8.29 -8.08
C TRP A 369 1.08 7.11 -8.45
N ASN A 370 0.52 6.09 -9.11
CA ASN A 370 1.31 4.94 -9.61
C ASN A 370 2.45 5.39 -10.54
N SER A 371 2.14 6.26 -11.51
CA SER A 371 3.13 6.78 -12.45
C SER A 371 4.17 7.69 -11.78
N THR A 372 3.76 8.40 -10.72
CA THR A 372 4.66 9.21 -9.90
C THR A 372 5.65 8.33 -9.15
N LEU A 373 5.17 7.26 -8.49
CA LEU A 373 6.04 6.30 -7.79
C LEU A 373 6.97 5.57 -8.75
N GLU A 374 6.49 5.16 -9.94
CA GLU A 374 7.35 4.56 -10.97
C GLU A 374 8.48 5.52 -11.38
N SER A 375 8.18 6.82 -11.53
CA SER A 375 9.20 7.82 -11.83
C SER A 375 10.20 8.02 -10.69
N VAL A 376 9.72 8.03 -9.43
CA VAL A 376 10.57 8.17 -8.23
C VAL A 376 11.52 6.98 -8.12
N VAL A 377 11.03 5.74 -8.28
CA VAL A 377 11.85 4.53 -8.18
C VAL A 377 12.94 4.48 -9.27
N HIS A 378 12.67 5.04 -10.46
CA HIS A 378 13.65 5.09 -11.54
C HIS A 378 14.46 6.40 -11.59
N GLY A 379 14.25 7.33 -10.66
CA GLY A 379 15.03 8.56 -10.59
C GLY A 379 14.73 9.56 -11.72
N ILE A 380 13.55 9.48 -12.35
CA ILE A 380 13.19 10.28 -13.52
C ILE A 380 12.49 11.59 -13.08
N PRO A 381 13.03 12.77 -13.41
CA PRO A 381 12.44 14.06 -13.03
C PRO A 381 11.18 14.38 -13.84
N LEU A 382 10.30 15.21 -13.28
CA LEU A 382 8.93 15.36 -13.79
C LEU A 382 8.62 16.73 -14.42
N ILE A 383 7.74 16.71 -15.43
CA ILE A 383 6.87 17.84 -15.78
C ILE A 383 5.45 17.47 -15.34
N ALA A 384 4.94 18.16 -14.33
CA ALA A 384 3.65 17.88 -13.70
C ALA A 384 2.50 18.54 -14.48
N TRP A 385 1.65 17.74 -15.11
CA TRP A 385 0.51 18.20 -15.90
C TRP A 385 -0.78 17.50 -15.48
N PRO A 386 -1.35 17.83 -14.31
CA PRO A 386 -2.53 17.15 -13.77
C PRO A 386 -3.78 17.35 -14.63
N LEU A 387 -4.64 16.32 -14.70
CA LEU A 387 -5.87 16.32 -15.48
C LEU A 387 -7.13 16.14 -14.62
N PHE A 388 -7.19 15.08 -13.80
CA PHE A 388 -8.40 14.66 -13.06
C PHE A 388 -8.07 14.04 -11.69
N ALA A 389 -9.10 13.57 -10.96
CA ALA A 389 -8.97 12.96 -9.63
C ALA A 389 -8.17 13.84 -8.65
N GLU A 390 -7.19 13.30 -7.92
CA GLU A 390 -6.34 14.03 -6.98
C GLU A 390 -5.08 14.62 -7.61
N GLN A 391 -4.88 14.49 -8.92
CA GLN A 391 -3.60 14.77 -9.58
C GLN A 391 -3.11 16.20 -9.36
N LYS A 392 -4.03 17.18 -9.20
CA LYS A 392 -3.67 18.57 -8.88
C LYS A 392 -3.01 18.69 -7.51
N MET A 393 -3.48 17.94 -6.52
CA MET A 393 -2.85 17.88 -5.19
C MET A 393 -1.46 17.23 -5.29
N ASN A 394 -1.34 16.13 -6.04
CA ASN A 394 -0.06 15.48 -6.28
C ASN A 394 0.94 16.45 -6.96
N ALA A 395 0.50 17.21 -7.96
CA ALA A 395 1.34 18.21 -8.62
C ALA A 395 1.84 19.30 -7.65
N VAL A 396 0.96 19.83 -6.79
CA VAL A 396 1.35 20.81 -5.74
C VAL A 396 2.41 20.24 -4.81
N MET A 397 2.26 19.00 -4.36
CA MET A 397 3.25 18.32 -3.52
C MET A 397 4.58 18.13 -4.25
N LEU A 398 4.55 17.70 -5.52
CA LEU A 398 5.76 17.46 -6.31
C LEU A 398 6.54 18.75 -6.61
N GLU A 399 5.83 19.87 -6.77
CA GLU A 399 6.43 21.21 -6.88
C GLU A 399 7.09 21.63 -5.55
N ASP A 400 6.43 21.40 -4.41
CA ASP A 400 6.97 21.72 -3.08
C ASP A 400 8.23 20.91 -2.74
N LEU A 401 8.23 19.62 -3.11
CA LEU A 401 9.38 18.72 -3.06
C LEU A 401 10.50 19.12 -4.06
N LYS A 402 10.21 20.03 -4.99
CA LYS A 402 11.11 20.50 -6.05
C LYS A 402 11.64 19.35 -6.92
N VAL A 403 10.74 18.42 -7.25
CA VAL A 403 11.02 17.26 -8.11
C VAL A 403 10.23 17.30 -9.43
N ALA A 404 9.45 18.36 -9.65
CA ALA A 404 8.71 18.61 -10.87
C ALA A 404 8.75 20.09 -11.29
N LEU A 405 8.66 20.33 -12.60
CA LEU A 405 8.24 21.62 -13.16
C LEU A 405 6.75 21.58 -13.49
N ARG A 406 6.02 22.68 -13.28
CA ARG A 406 4.62 22.79 -13.72
C ARG A 406 4.46 23.86 -14.79
N PRO A 407 3.94 23.51 -15.98
CA PRO A 407 3.62 24.49 -17.00
C PRO A 407 2.42 25.35 -16.59
N LYS A 408 2.44 26.62 -16.98
CA LYS A 408 1.37 27.58 -16.69
C LYS A 408 0.39 27.69 -17.85
N ALA A 409 -0.89 27.54 -17.54
CA ALA A 409 -1.97 27.81 -18.48
C ALA A 409 -2.18 29.32 -18.66
N ASP A 410 -2.66 29.73 -19.84
CA ASP A 410 -3.14 31.09 -20.08
C ASP A 410 -4.51 31.33 -19.40
N GLY A 411 -5.04 32.55 -19.52
CA GLY A 411 -6.34 32.91 -18.93
C GLY A 411 -7.55 32.12 -19.45
N ARG A 412 -7.37 31.26 -20.47
CA ARG A 412 -8.39 30.37 -21.01
C ARG A 412 -8.17 28.91 -20.61
N GLY A 413 -7.19 28.63 -19.74
CA GLY A 413 -6.85 27.28 -19.31
C GLY A 413 -6.00 26.50 -20.33
N ILE A 414 -5.50 27.13 -21.39
CA ILE A 414 -4.66 26.47 -22.39
C ILE A 414 -3.18 26.71 -22.07
N ILE A 415 -2.41 25.64 -21.99
CA ILE A 415 -0.96 25.71 -21.90
C ILE A 415 -0.41 25.84 -23.32
N ARG A 416 0.24 26.98 -23.61
CA ARG A 416 0.72 27.32 -24.95
C ARG A 416 2.05 26.65 -25.27
N ARG A 417 2.30 26.40 -26.56
CA ARG A 417 3.51 25.76 -27.08
C ARG A 417 4.82 26.40 -26.62
N ASP A 418 4.84 27.71 -26.42
CA ASP A 418 6.01 28.45 -25.92
C ASP A 418 6.31 28.10 -24.47
N GLU A 419 5.27 28.01 -23.63
CA GLU A 419 5.41 27.54 -22.25
C GLU A 419 5.84 26.07 -22.20
N ILE A 420 5.27 25.22 -23.05
CA ILE A 420 5.63 23.80 -23.15
C ILE A 420 7.10 23.66 -23.56
N SER A 421 7.53 24.35 -24.62
CA SER A 421 8.92 24.37 -25.06
C SER A 421 9.85 24.86 -23.94
N ARG A 422 9.44 25.91 -23.20
CA ARG A 422 10.20 26.45 -22.07
C ARG A 422 10.38 25.42 -20.95
N VAL A 423 9.32 24.75 -20.50
CA VAL A 423 9.44 23.76 -19.41
C VAL A 423 10.18 22.49 -19.86
N VAL A 424 10.00 22.06 -21.11
CA VAL A 424 10.73 20.91 -21.67
C VAL A 424 12.23 21.22 -21.73
N LYS A 425 12.63 22.37 -22.29
CA LYS A 425 14.04 22.79 -22.28
C LYS A 425 14.56 22.98 -20.85
N GLY A 426 13.75 23.58 -19.98
CA GLY A 426 14.07 23.81 -18.58
C GLY A 426 14.39 22.52 -17.81
N LEU A 427 13.63 21.44 -18.04
CA LEU A 427 13.87 20.15 -17.41
C LEU A 427 15.05 19.40 -18.03
N MET A 428 15.10 19.32 -19.38
CA MET A 428 16.03 18.43 -20.06
C MET A 428 17.46 18.97 -20.10
N VAL A 429 17.63 20.28 -20.28
CA VAL A 429 18.96 20.91 -20.46
C VAL A 429 19.21 22.11 -19.54
N GLY A 430 18.16 22.61 -18.88
CA GLY A 430 18.25 23.76 -17.98
C GLY A 430 18.89 23.44 -16.62
N GLU A 431 19.37 24.50 -15.94
CA GLU A 431 20.00 24.37 -14.62
C GLU A 431 18.99 23.97 -13.53
N GLU A 432 17.76 24.43 -13.64
CA GLU A 432 16.66 24.00 -12.76
C GLU A 432 16.40 22.49 -12.91
N GLY A 433 16.39 21.97 -14.14
CA GLY A 433 16.29 20.55 -14.44
C GLY A 433 17.37 19.69 -13.78
N LYS A 434 18.63 20.16 -13.75
CA LYS A 434 19.72 19.47 -13.03
C LYS A 434 19.47 19.40 -11.52
N ASN A 435 18.98 20.49 -10.94
CA ASN A 435 18.63 20.55 -9.52
C ASN A 435 17.47 19.63 -9.16
N ILE A 436 16.47 19.54 -10.03
CA ILE A 436 15.33 18.63 -9.93
C ILE A 436 15.83 17.18 -10.01
N LYS A 437 16.65 16.85 -11.03
CA LYS A 437 17.25 15.53 -11.18
C LYS A 437 18.04 15.09 -9.95
N SER A 438 18.86 15.99 -9.38
CA SER A 438 19.61 15.70 -8.14
C SER A 438 18.68 15.36 -6.96
N ARG A 439 17.54 16.03 -6.82
CA ARG A 439 16.54 15.71 -5.78
C ARG A 439 15.84 14.39 -6.07
N MET A 440 15.49 14.15 -7.33
CA MET A 440 14.87 12.90 -7.74
C MET A 440 15.80 11.71 -7.50
N THR A 441 17.11 11.82 -7.74
CA THR A 441 18.09 10.78 -7.39
C THR A 441 18.15 10.50 -5.88
N LYS A 442 17.97 11.52 -5.02
CA LYS A 442 17.89 11.30 -3.57
C LYS A 442 16.61 10.56 -3.19
N LEU A 443 15.49 10.91 -3.80
CA LEU A 443 14.22 10.20 -3.59
C LEU A 443 14.27 8.77 -4.12
N GLN A 444 14.94 8.53 -5.25
CA GLN A 444 15.20 7.18 -5.76
C GLN A 444 15.97 6.34 -4.75
N ALA A 445 17.08 6.85 -4.22
CA ALA A 445 17.86 6.14 -3.21
C ALA A 445 17.02 5.86 -1.94
N ALA A 446 16.23 6.84 -1.49
CA ALA A 446 15.33 6.65 -0.37
C ALA A 446 14.27 5.57 -0.66
N ALA A 447 13.66 5.59 -1.85
CA ALA A 447 12.68 4.61 -2.30
C ALA A 447 13.24 3.18 -2.34
N SER A 448 14.51 3.00 -2.72
CA SER A 448 15.18 1.69 -2.66
C SER A 448 15.41 1.25 -1.21
N ASN A 449 15.96 2.14 -0.37
CA ASN A 449 16.35 1.80 1.01
C ASN A 449 15.15 1.39 1.88
N VAL A 450 13.98 2.00 1.69
CA VAL A 450 12.80 1.70 2.52
C VAL A 450 12.20 0.31 2.27
N LEU A 451 12.55 -0.32 1.13
CA LEU A 451 12.10 -1.66 0.75
C LEU A 451 13.13 -2.77 1.03
N GLU A 452 14.33 -2.42 1.50
CA GLU A 452 15.32 -3.41 1.95
C GLU A 452 14.78 -4.17 3.19
N GLU A 453 15.44 -5.27 3.55
CA GLU A 453 15.05 -6.14 4.67
C GLU A 453 14.83 -5.37 5.98
N ASN A 454 15.62 -4.32 6.24
CA ASN A 454 15.51 -3.47 7.42
C ASN A 454 14.91 -2.08 7.15
N GLY A 455 14.38 -1.88 5.94
CA GLY A 455 13.78 -0.63 5.48
C GLY A 455 12.47 -0.31 6.22
N SER A 456 12.12 0.97 6.30
CA SER A 456 10.95 1.42 7.07
C SER A 456 9.63 0.88 6.51
N SER A 457 9.50 0.75 5.19
CA SER A 457 8.27 0.25 4.58
C SER A 457 8.12 -1.27 4.74
N THR A 458 9.23 -2.01 4.67
CA THR A 458 9.27 -3.44 5.00
C THR A 458 8.84 -3.67 6.45
N LYS A 459 9.47 -2.97 7.40
CA LYS A 459 9.10 -3.04 8.83
C LYS A 459 7.65 -2.64 9.08
N SER A 460 7.17 -1.59 8.42
CA SER A 460 5.78 -1.17 8.55
C SER A 460 4.79 -2.22 8.03
N LEU A 461 5.17 -3.00 7.01
CA LEU A 461 4.37 -4.12 6.51
C LEU A 461 4.46 -5.33 7.46
N ASP A 462 5.65 -5.62 8.03
CA ASP A 462 5.84 -6.64 9.07
C ASP A 462 4.97 -6.37 10.30
N GLU A 463 4.96 -5.14 10.78
CA GLU A 463 4.12 -4.68 11.88
C GLU A 463 2.64 -4.94 11.60
N TRP A 464 2.17 -4.57 10.40
CA TRP A 464 0.78 -4.81 9.99
C TRP A 464 0.46 -6.31 9.89
N ALA A 465 1.31 -7.09 9.23
CA ALA A 465 1.15 -8.52 9.04
C ALA A 465 1.05 -9.27 10.38
N ASN A 466 1.93 -8.94 11.33
CA ASN A 466 1.93 -9.52 12.67
C ASN A 466 0.65 -9.16 13.46
N MET A 467 0.08 -7.97 13.24
CA MET A 467 -1.19 -7.58 13.85
C MET A 467 -2.40 -8.33 13.27
N CYS A 468 -2.33 -8.79 12.02
CA CYS A 468 -3.37 -9.61 11.40
C CYS A 468 -3.38 -11.05 11.94
N VAL A 469 -2.22 -11.61 12.25
CA VAL A 469 -2.08 -12.98 12.77
C VAL A 469 -1.70 -12.91 14.25
N PRO A 470 -2.66 -12.71 15.18
CA PRO A 470 -2.32 -12.77 16.60
C PRO A 470 -1.74 -14.15 16.88
N VAL A 471 -0.57 -14.17 17.52
CA VAL A 471 0.11 -15.39 17.96
C VAL A 471 -0.83 -16.16 18.88
N THR A 472 -1.53 -17.15 18.33
CA THR A 472 -2.17 -18.18 19.13
C THR A 472 -1.03 -19.02 19.68
N GLY A 473 -0.96 -19.20 21.00
CA GLY A 473 0.18 -19.79 21.73
C GLY A 473 0.52 -21.26 21.43
N ILE A 474 0.28 -21.74 20.21
CA ILE A 474 0.59 -23.08 19.70
C ILE A 474 1.05 -22.97 18.23
N ASP A 475 1.89 -22.01 17.88
CA ASP A 475 2.83 -22.21 16.76
C ASP A 475 4.17 -22.56 17.39
N LEU A 476 4.34 -23.86 17.64
CA LEU A 476 5.61 -24.41 18.13
C LEU A 476 6.65 -24.20 17.03
N PHE A 477 7.58 -23.29 17.29
CA PHE A 477 8.82 -23.08 16.56
C PHE A 477 9.43 -24.41 16.10
N ASP A 478 9.67 -24.54 14.79
CA ASP A 478 10.57 -25.56 14.25
C ASP A 478 12.03 -25.08 14.44
N PRO A 479 12.79 -25.64 15.39
CA PRO A 479 14.15 -25.18 15.70
C PRO A 479 15.16 -25.59 14.60
N SER A 480 14.71 -26.28 13.55
CA SER A 480 15.58 -26.73 12.47
C SER A 480 15.83 -25.66 11.40
N GLN A 481 14.98 -24.63 11.32
CA GLN A 481 14.98 -23.66 10.20
C GLN A 481 15.74 -22.35 10.51
N ASP A 482 15.85 -21.90 11.76
CA ASP A 482 16.50 -20.62 12.03
C ASP A 482 17.38 -20.61 13.29
N LYS A 483 18.69 -20.68 13.05
CA LYS A 483 19.71 -20.78 14.10
C LYS A 483 20.37 -19.42 14.29
N LYS A 484 19.95 -18.71 15.35
CA LYS A 484 20.83 -18.20 16.45
C LYS A 484 20.48 -16.82 17.03
N ASN A 485 19.53 -16.04 16.49
CA ASN A 485 19.34 -14.66 16.99
C ASN A 485 17.91 -14.23 17.32
N GLU A 486 16.86 -14.88 16.83
CA GLU A 486 15.50 -14.35 17.00
C GLU A 486 14.86 -14.68 18.34
N ALA A 487 15.13 -15.86 18.93
CA ALA A 487 14.61 -16.21 20.25
C ALA A 487 15.01 -15.19 21.33
N TYR A 488 16.22 -14.62 21.22
CA TYR A 488 16.72 -13.60 22.14
C TYR A 488 16.03 -12.23 21.93
N ARG A 489 15.76 -11.86 20.67
CA ARG A 489 14.98 -10.64 20.34
C ARG A 489 13.54 -10.75 20.79
N TRP A 490 12.95 -11.94 20.69
CA TRP A 490 11.57 -12.19 21.11
C TRP A 490 11.40 -12.09 22.64
N ILE A 491 12.38 -12.58 23.41
CA ILE A 491 12.43 -12.40 24.86
C ILE A 491 12.48 -10.91 25.22
N LEU A 492 13.33 -10.12 24.54
CA LEU A 492 13.43 -8.68 24.79
C LEU A 492 12.13 -7.93 24.44
N HIS A 493 11.50 -8.27 23.32
CA HIS A 493 10.19 -7.69 22.95
C HIS A 493 9.08 -8.06 23.93
N TYR A 494 9.07 -9.29 24.45
CA TYR A 494 8.11 -9.70 25.48
C TYR A 494 8.32 -8.90 26.79
N PHE A 495 9.57 -8.67 27.20
CA PHE A 495 9.88 -7.84 28.38
C PHE A 495 9.55 -6.35 28.17
N GLU A 496 9.78 -5.78 26.99
CA GLU A 496 9.37 -4.40 26.67
C GLU A 496 7.86 -4.26 26.62
N TRP A 497 7.16 -5.21 26.01
CA TRP A 497 5.69 -5.27 26.01
C TRP A 497 5.14 -5.40 27.43
N TYR A 498 5.74 -6.25 28.27
CA TYR A 498 5.35 -6.44 29.67
C TYR A 498 5.55 -5.15 30.48
N LYS A 499 6.66 -4.44 30.27
CA LYS A 499 6.94 -3.16 30.94
C LYS A 499 5.94 -2.07 30.53
N LEU A 500 5.58 -2.00 29.25
CA LEU A 500 4.54 -1.11 28.73
C LEU A 500 3.15 -1.44 29.27
N ALA A 501 2.85 -2.74 29.48
CA ALA A 501 1.60 -3.19 30.06
C ALA A 501 1.50 -2.86 31.56
N GLU A 502 2.59 -3.00 32.32
CA GLU A 502 2.68 -2.66 33.75
C GLU A 502 2.52 -1.14 33.99
N GLU A 503 3.15 -0.32 33.14
CA GLU A 503 3.01 1.14 33.17
C GLU A 503 1.59 1.63 32.82
N SER A 504 0.80 0.81 32.12
CA SER A 504 -0.57 1.14 31.67
C SER A 504 -1.68 0.82 32.67
N CYS A 505 -1.37 0.14 33.80
CA CYS A 505 -2.32 -0.18 34.89
C CYS A 505 -3.67 -0.76 34.42
N ASN A 506 -3.68 -1.59 33.37
CA ASN A 506 -4.89 -2.25 32.86
C ASN A 506 -4.90 -3.75 33.23
N PRO A 507 -5.67 -4.17 34.24
CA PRO A 507 -5.60 -5.54 34.79
C PRO A 507 -6.21 -6.64 33.91
N LEU A 508 -6.78 -6.30 32.74
CA LEU A 508 -7.51 -7.22 31.88
C LEU A 508 -6.68 -7.85 30.73
N ILE A 509 -5.40 -7.51 30.62
CA ILE A 509 -4.54 -7.98 29.52
C ILE A 509 -3.30 -8.66 30.09
N TYR A 510 -3.44 -9.91 30.53
CA TYR A 510 -2.30 -10.79 30.81
C TYR A 510 -2.49 -12.11 30.07
N PRO A 511 -1.70 -12.43 29.04
CA PRO A 511 -1.76 -13.74 28.41
C PRO A 511 -1.19 -14.79 29.37
N ILE A 512 -1.94 -15.88 29.58
CA ILE A 512 -1.41 -17.11 30.19
C ILE A 512 -0.64 -17.84 29.09
N GLY A 513 0.65 -18.06 29.30
CA GLY A 513 1.53 -18.72 28.33
C GLY A 513 2.38 -19.80 28.98
N THR A 514 2.55 -20.92 28.29
CA THR A 514 3.49 -22.00 28.63
C THR A 514 4.57 -22.03 27.56
N PHE A 515 5.83 -21.88 27.96
CA PHE A 515 6.99 -21.96 27.05
C PHE A 515 7.84 -23.18 27.38
N ILE A 516 8.31 -23.91 26.36
CA ILE A 516 9.28 -25.00 26.51
C ILE A 516 10.53 -24.61 25.74
N MET A 517 11.66 -24.44 26.43
CA MET A 517 12.96 -24.17 25.80
C MET A 517 13.85 -25.42 25.82
N THR A 518 14.52 -25.68 24.70
CA THR A 518 15.61 -26.67 24.60
C THR A 518 16.94 -25.94 24.40
N ALA A 519 17.87 -26.11 25.34
CA ALA A 519 19.21 -25.54 25.22
C ALA A 519 20.19 -26.60 24.69
N GLY A 520 20.73 -26.39 23.49
CA GLY A 520 21.92 -27.06 22.98
C GLY A 520 23.15 -26.15 23.15
N LYS A 521 24.28 -26.70 23.62
CA LYS A 521 25.53 -25.96 23.82
C LYS A 521 25.98 -25.25 22.53
N ASP A 522 26.41 -23.99 22.62
CA ASP A 522 27.84 -23.73 22.42
C ASP A 522 28.36 -22.39 22.96
N ASN A 523 29.65 -22.44 23.29
CA ASN A 523 30.43 -21.50 24.08
C ASN A 523 30.50 -20.07 23.50
N GLY A 524 29.95 -19.10 24.21
CA GLY A 524 30.14 -17.68 23.95
C GLY A 524 29.83 -16.86 25.19
N SER A 525 30.86 -16.43 25.91
CA SER A 525 30.77 -15.60 27.11
C SER A 525 30.18 -14.22 26.81
N TYR A 526 29.08 -13.87 27.47
CA TYR A 526 28.66 -12.48 27.69
C TYR A 526 28.09 -12.34 29.10
N GLU A 527 28.75 -11.51 29.91
CA GLU A 527 28.30 -11.12 31.25
C GLU A 527 27.55 -9.79 31.20
N SER A 528 26.29 -9.78 31.63
CA SER A 528 25.86 -8.91 32.74
C SER A 528 24.53 -9.43 33.32
N GLY A 529 24.55 -9.89 34.58
CA GLY A 529 23.37 -10.36 35.32
C GLY A 529 23.41 -11.85 35.62
N SER A 530 24.06 -12.23 36.72
CA SER A 530 24.45 -13.58 37.11
C SER A 530 23.29 -14.58 37.31
N LEU A 531 23.16 -15.54 36.39
CA LEU A 531 22.59 -16.88 36.63
C LEU A 531 23.76 -17.87 36.64
N LYS A 532 24.07 -18.44 37.82
CA LYS A 532 25.06 -19.52 37.92
C LYS A 532 24.44 -20.81 37.40
N TRP A 533 25.01 -21.34 36.33
CA TRP A 533 24.68 -22.67 35.80
C TRP A 533 25.28 -23.75 36.71
N LEU A 534 24.49 -24.77 37.05
CA LEU A 534 24.97 -25.97 37.76
C LEU A 534 25.59 -26.94 36.76
N ASP A 535 26.67 -27.57 37.18
CA ASP A 535 27.53 -28.44 36.38
C ASP A 535 26.86 -29.78 35.99
N ASP A 536 27.36 -30.29 34.86
CA ASP A 536 27.34 -31.66 34.33
C ASP A 536 26.08 -32.31 33.67
N GLN A 537 26.27 -32.56 32.36
CA GLN A 537 25.85 -33.71 31.54
C GLN A 537 24.38 -34.10 31.32
N THR A 538 23.38 -33.24 31.56
CA THR A 538 22.01 -33.56 31.12
C THR A 538 21.28 -32.39 30.45
N LEU A 539 20.71 -32.67 29.27
CA LEU A 539 19.75 -31.79 28.58
C LEU A 539 18.64 -31.46 29.57
N SER A 540 18.60 -30.21 30.03
CA SER A 540 17.64 -29.73 31.01
C SER A 540 16.56 -28.95 30.27
N TYR A 541 15.31 -29.39 30.43
CA TYR A 541 14.15 -28.69 29.89
C TYR A 541 13.67 -27.68 30.93
N VAL A 542 13.52 -26.42 30.52
CA VAL A 542 12.99 -25.35 31.37
C VAL A 542 11.63 -24.94 30.83
N ILE A 543 10.60 -25.11 31.65
CA ILE A 543 9.22 -24.74 31.32
C ILE A 543 8.86 -23.48 32.11
N PHE A 544 8.49 -22.41 31.41
CA PHE A 544 8.00 -21.16 32.00
C PHE A 544 6.49 -21.10 31.89
N ILE A 545 5.80 -20.93 33.03
CA ILE A 545 4.35 -20.73 33.08
C ILE A 545 4.06 -19.45 33.87
N SER A 546 3.42 -18.48 33.21
CA SER A 546 2.97 -17.23 33.82
C SER A 546 1.45 -17.20 33.90
N PHE A 547 0.91 -16.87 35.08
CA PHE A 547 -0.54 -16.71 35.27
C PHE A 547 -0.90 -15.22 35.35
N GLY A 548 -1.80 -14.78 34.48
CA GLY A 548 -2.54 -13.53 34.66
C GLY A 548 -3.46 -13.63 35.87
N THR A 549 -3.71 -12.51 36.55
CA THR A 549 -4.52 -12.44 37.78
C THR A 549 -5.96 -12.93 37.55
N VAL A 550 -6.21 -14.22 37.77
CA VAL A 550 -7.55 -14.79 37.88
C VAL A 550 -7.56 -15.74 39.07
N GLY A 551 -8.03 -15.25 40.22
CA GLY A 551 -8.38 -16.05 41.40
C GLY A 551 -7.20 -16.74 42.09
N THR A 552 -7.15 -16.66 43.42
CA THR A 552 -6.20 -17.45 44.22
C THR A 552 -6.51 -18.93 44.03
N LEU A 553 -5.71 -19.63 43.21
CA LEU A 553 -5.72 -21.10 43.14
C LEU A 553 -5.30 -21.66 44.49
N SER A 554 -6.01 -22.67 45.00
CA SER A 554 -5.60 -23.37 46.22
C SER A 554 -4.32 -24.19 45.97
N SER A 555 -3.59 -24.53 47.03
CA SER A 555 -2.40 -25.38 46.93
C SER A 555 -2.69 -26.75 46.29
N GLU A 556 -3.92 -27.26 46.44
CA GLU A 556 -4.39 -28.51 45.84
C GLU A 556 -4.68 -28.35 44.34
N GLN A 557 -5.25 -27.21 43.91
CA GLN A 557 -5.46 -26.91 42.48
C GLN A 557 -4.15 -26.71 41.73
N LEU A 558 -3.14 -26.14 42.38
CA LEU A 558 -1.78 -26.04 41.83
C LEU A 558 -1.11 -27.41 41.70
N ALA A 559 -1.36 -28.33 42.64
CA ALA A 559 -0.86 -29.70 42.58
C ALA A 559 -1.56 -30.51 41.46
N GLU A 560 -2.87 -30.35 41.27
CA GLU A 560 -3.61 -30.98 40.16
C GLU A 560 -3.18 -30.45 38.79
N LEU A 561 -2.90 -29.16 38.65
CA LEU A 561 -2.36 -28.59 37.41
C LEU A 561 -0.95 -29.11 37.09
N ALA A 562 -0.12 -29.28 38.11
CA ALA A 562 1.21 -29.89 37.97
C ALA A 562 1.15 -31.40 37.66
N LEU A 563 0.10 -32.10 38.11
CA LEU A 563 -0.15 -33.51 37.82
C LEU A 563 -0.84 -33.73 36.45
N GLY A 564 -1.70 -32.79 36.02
CA GLY A 564 -2.41 -32.82 34.74
C GLY A 564 -1.52 -32.47 33.53
N LEU A 565 -0.42 -31.76 33.77
CA LEU A 565 0.75 -31.78 32.90
C LEU A 565 1.43 -33.15 33.07
N ASP A 566 0.89 -34.18 32.42
CA ASP A 566 1.46 -35.52 32.41
C ASP A 566 2.82 -35.53 31.68
N ILE A 567 3.84 -35.01 32.35
CA ILE A 567 5.26 -35.10 31.99
C ILE A 567 5.79 -36.51 32.33
N ASN A 568 4.98 -37.35 32.99
CA ASN A 568 5.35 -38.73 33.33
C ASN A 568 5.10 -39.73 32.19
N SER A 569 4.22 -39.46 31.22
CA SER A 569 3.99 -40.39 30.09
C SER A 569 5.01 -40.28 28.96
N LYS A 570 5.86 -39.25 28.96
CA LYS A 570 7.03 -39.17 28.06
C LYS A 570 8.27 -39.12 28.93
N ASN A 571 9.00 -40.24 29.05
CA ASN A 571 10.30 -40.39 29.72
C ASN A 571 11.32 -39.29 29.30
N ILE A 572 11.19 -38.08 29.83
CA ILE A 572 12.12 -36.98 29.63
C ILE A 572 12.83 -36.78 30.97
N PRO A 573 14.03 -37.37 31.15
CA PRO A 573 14.80 -37.19 32.38
C PRO A 573 15.22 -35.71 32.53
N ASN A 574 15.18 -35.21 33.77
CA ASN A 574 15.67 -33.88 34.20
C ASN A 574 14.91 -32.65 33.66
N THR A 575 13.60 -32.62 33.86
CA THR A 575 12.76 -31.43 33.62
C THR A 575 12.62 -30.59 34.90
N TRP A 576 12.90 -29.28 34.80
CA TRP A 576 12.70 -28.32 35.89
C TRP A 576 11.57 -27.35 35.51
N VAL A 577 10.53 -27.27 36.33
CA VAL A 577 9.37 -26.38 36.10
C VAL A 577 9.47 -25.19 37.05
N TRP A 578 9.45 -23.97 36.51
CA TRP A 578 9.41 -22.74 37.31
C TRP A 578 8.05 -22.06 37.11
N LEU A 579 7.31 -21.91 38.22
CA LEU A 579 5.99 -21.29 38.27
C LEU A 579 6.11 -19.88 38.84
N PHE A 580 5.73 -18.87 38.05
CA PHE A 580 5.61 -17.50 38.55
C PHE A 580 4.13 -17.16 38.77
N LEU A 581 3.76 -16.99 40.04
CA LEU A 581 2.42 -16.58 40.46
C LEU A 581 2.46 -15.12 40.90
N ASN A 582 1.63 -14.28 40.28
CA ASN A 582 1.51 -12.88 40.66
C ASN A 582 0.75 -12.73 41.98
N GLY A 583 1.38 -12.02 42.94
CA GLY A 583 0.71 -11.51 44.15
C GLY A 583 0.95 -12.28 45.44
N LEU A 584 2.19 -12.34 45.93
CA LEU A 584 2.50 -12.46 47.35
C LEU A 584 3.94 -11.98 47.60
N HIS A 585 4.09 -10.81 48.23
CA HIS A 585 5.34 -10.44 48.90
C HIS A 585 5.59 -11.43 50.04
N LYS A 586 6.28 -12.55 49.74
CA LYS A 586 7.14 -13.36 50.65
C LYS A 586 7.48 -14.69 49.96
N PHE A 587 8.65 -14.78 49.36
CA PHE A 587 9.28 -16.09 49.11
C PHE A 587 10.16 -16.45 50.31
N ARG A 588 9.83 -17.56 50.98
CA ARG A 588 10.79 -18.38 51.74
C ARG A 588 11.26 -19.49 50.80
N SER A 589 12.57 -19.70 50.74
CA SER A 589 13.19 -20.75 49.94
C SER A 589 12.68 -22.14 50.33
N LEU A 590 12.12 -22.88 49.38
CA LEU A 590 12.01 -24.33 49.48
C LEU A 590 13.19 -24.93 48.72
N ALA A 591 14.28 -25.16 49.45
CA ALA A 591 15.36 -26.01 49.00
C ALA A 591 14.91 -27.48 49.18
N THR A 592 15.04 -28.23 48.09
CA THR A 592 15.16 -29.68 47.97
C THR A 592 15.23 -30.49 49.28
N SER A 593 14.31 -31.44 49.45
CA SER A 593 14.64 -32.73 50.05
C SER A 593 13.90 -33.86 49.33
N ARG A 594 14.67 -34.68 48.62
CA ARG A 594 14.29 -36.07 48.34
C ARG A 594 14.14 -36.80 49.68
N GLN A 595 12.96 -37.35 49.97
CA GLN A 595 12.67 -38.51 50.84
C GLN A 595 11.13 -38.61 50.85
N SER A 596 10.46 -39.51 50.15
CA SER A 596 10.41 -40.99 50.24
C SER A 596 8.97 -41.39 50.59
N ILE A 597 8.36 -42.27 49.78
CA ILE A 597 7.27 -43.21 50.12
C ILE A 597 5.87 -42.54 50.30
N SER A 598 4.77 -42.95 49.67
CA SER A 598 4.36 -44.12 48.87
C SER A 598 3.38 -43.70 47.78
#